data_AF-A0A813I6G7-F1
#
_entry.id   AF-A0A813I6G7-F1
#
_cell.length_a   1.000
_cell.length_b   1.000
_cell.length_c   1.000
_cell.angle_alpha   90.00
_cell.angle_beta   90.00
_cell.angle_gamma   90.00
#
_symmetry.space_group_name_H-M   'P 1'
#
loop_
_entity.id
_entity.type
_entity.pdbx_description
1 polymer ?
#
loop_
_entity_poly.entity_id
_entity_poly.type
_entity_poly.pdbx_seq_one_letter_code
_entity_poly.pdbx_strand_id
1 'polypeptide(L)'
;MGPPAGRAAAHVPRFQRSHGLGRLLVAVASLGFSVEGAAGGFDLIPLTELPLKTAGRFIVGTSGRRAHMACVNWYGAAQRQMVMNGLDRQPPAVIAARIVELGFNCVRFPFNLEMLFVSQPSVPNPGVVLAAAPELWPLSALEIFD
;
A
#
# COMPACT_ATOMS: atom_id res chain seq x y z
N MET A 1 55.28 -49.58 16.06
CA MET A 1 55.76 -48.30 15.47
C MET A 1 55.43 -47.23 16.50
N GLY A 2 56.45 -46.78 17.25
CA GLY A 2 56.26 -45.93 18.44
C GLY A 2 55.88 -44.48 18.09
N PRO A 3 55.22 -43.75 18.99
CA PRO A 3 54.93 -42.34 18.77
C PRO A 3 56.16 -41.48 19.06
N PRO A 4 56.47 -40.44 18.24
CA PRO A 4 57.40 -39.42 18.65
C PRO A 4 56.71 -38.30 19.46
N ALA A 5 57.54 -37.74 20.32
CA ALA A 5 57.26 -36.93 21.49
C ALA A 5 56.86 -35.48 21.17
N GLY A 6 56.29 -34.82 22.18
CA GLY A 6 55.72 -33.47 22.09
C GLY A 6 56.69 -32.31 22.30
N ARG A 7 56.13 -31.10 22.19
CA ARG A 7 56.47 -29.78 22.79
C ARG A 7 55.86 -28.71 21.86
N ALA A 8 55.32 -27.58 22.31
CA ALA A 8 55.28 -26.92 23.60
C ALA A 8 53.98 -26.08 23.69
N ALA A 9 53.46 -25.91 24.91
CA ALA A 9 52.36 -25.00 25.19
C ALA A 9 52.84 -23.55 25.03
N ALA A 10 52.22 -22.80 24.11
CA ALA A 10 52.43 -21.36 23.99
C ALA A 10 51.38 -20.62 24.83
N HIS A 11 51.91 -19.74 25.67
CA HIS A 11 51.26 -18.88 26.64
C HIS A 11 50.07 -18.10 26.06
N VAL A 12 48.91 -18.25 26.70
CA VAL A 12 47.69 -17.46 26.43
C VAL A 12 47.89 -16.05 26.97
N PRO A 13 47.88 -14.98 26.14
CA PRO A 13 47.89 -13.63 26.66
C PRO A 13 46.49 -13.29 27.20
N ARG A 14 46.41 -12.99 28.50
CA ARG A 14 45.26 -12.36 29.15
C ARG A 14 45.10 -10.96 28.57
N PHE A 15 44.10 -10.76 27.72
CA PHE A 15 43.69 -9.42 27.30
C PHE A 15 42.72 -8.83 28.33
N GLN A 16 43.22 -7.84 29.05
CA GLN A 16 42.56 -7.09 30.12
C GLN A 16 41.50 -6.15 29.51
N ARG A 17 40.26 -6.20 30.01
CA ARG A 17 39.18 -5.27 29.64
C ARG A 17 39.57 -3.85 30.05
N SER A 18 39.77 -2.98 29.07
CA SER A 18 39.75 -1.52 29.26
C SER A 18 38.42 -0.98 28.76
N HIS A 19 37.63 -0.42 29.66
CA HIS A 19 36.43 0.34 29.35
C HIS A 19 36.80 1.63 28.61
N GLY A 20 36.31 1.78 27.39
CA GLY A 20 36.39 3.01 26.61
C GLY A 20 35.20 3.07 25.67
N LEU A 21 34.23 3.92 25.99
CA LEU A 21 33.07 4.21 25.15
C LEU A 21 33.53 4.79 23.81
N GLY A 22 33.29 4.04 22.73
CA GLY A 22 33.40 4.53 21.35
C GLY A 22 32.20 4.05 20.56
N ARG A 23 31.03 4.68 20.76
CA ARG A 23 29.84 4.48 19.93
C ARG A 23 30.16 4.95 18.51
N LEU A 24 30.43 4.02 17.61
CA LEU A 24 30.43 4.31 16.18
C LEU A 24 28.97 4.36 15.71
N LEU A 25 28.39 5.57 15.66
CA LEU A 25 27.10 5.80 15.04
C LEU A 25 27.31 5.88 13.53
N VAL A 26 26.87 4.86 12.79
CA VAL A 26 26.71 4.95 11.33
C VAL A 26 25.39 5.69 11.08
N ALA A 27 25.47 6.97 10.73
CA ALA A 27 24.32 7.72 10.25
C ALA A 27 24.05 7.34 8.79
N VAL A 28 23.02 6.54 8.56
CA VAL A 28 22.42 6.39 7.23
C VAL A 28 21.60 7.64 7.00
N ALA A 29 22.10 8.57 6.17
CA ALA A 29 21.32 9.71 5.72
C ALA A 29 20.22 9.19 4.79
N SER A 30 19.02 8.98 5.32
CA SER A 30 17.81 8.87 4.53
C SER A 30 17.64 10.18 3.78
N LEU A 31 17.67 10.12 2.45
CA LEU A 31 17.18 11.20 1.60
C LEU A 31 15.67 11.33 1.88
N GLY A 32 15.33 12.15 2.87
CA GLY A 32 13.96 12.57 3.13
C GLY A 32 13.51 13.46 1.99
N PHE A 33 12.65 12.93 1.12
CA PHE A 33 11.87 13.76 0.23
C PHE A 33 10.73 14.35 1.07
N SER A 34 10.93 15.55 1.63
CA SER A 34 9.82 16.34 2.17
C SER A 34 9.02 16.89 1.01
N VAL A 35 7.80 16.36 0.81
CA VAL A 35 6.78 17.05 0.02
C VAL A 35 6.19 18.14 0.91
N GLU A 36 6.82 19.31 0.89
CA GLU A 36 6.20 20.53 1.40
C GLU A 36 5.27 21.06 0.29
N GLY A 37 3.96 20.83 0.43
CA GLY A 37 2.96 21.53 -0.39
C GLY A 37 1.86 20.67 -1.01
N ALA A 38 0.83 20.41 -0.21
CA ALA A 38 -0.56 20.52 -0.65
C ALA A 38 -1.43 20.81 0.59
N ALA A 39 -1.33 22.02 1.14
CA ALA A 39 -2.27 22.54 2.12
C ALA A 39 -3.60 22.85 1.42
N GLY A 40 -4.30 21.78 1.04
CA GLY A 40 -5.59 21.79 0.36
C GLY A 40 -6.23 20.41 0.37
N GLY A 41 -5.99 19.63 1.43
CA GLY A 41 -6.70 18.37 1.64
C GLY A 41 -8.17 18.66 1.89
N PHE A 42 -9.06 18.03 1.15
CA PHE A 42 -10.49 18.08 1.45
C PHE A 42 -10.72 17.36 2.79
N ASP A 43 -11.35 18.04 3.75
CA ASP A 43 -11.83 17.39 4.97
C ASP A 43 -12.84 16.31 4.59
N LEU A 44 -12.51 15.05 4.92
CA LEU A 44 -13.43 13.93 4.76
C LEU A 44 -14.61 14.11 5.72
N ILE A 45 -15.81 13.71 5.28
CA ILE A 45 -16.95 13.61 6.19
C ILE A 45 -16.67 12.46 7.17
N PRO A 46 -16.72 12.69 8.50
CA PRO A 46 -16.57 11.62 9.48
C PRO A 46 -17.64 10.55 9.31
N LEU A 47 -17.30 9.29 9.58
CA LEU A 47 -18.27 8.19 9.51
C LEU A 47 -19.48 8.40 10.46
N THR A 48 -19.29 9.13 11.56
CA THR A 48 -20.36 9.53 12.49
C THR A 48 -21.39 10.48 11.88
N GLU A 49 -21.09 11.08 10.72
CA GLU A 49 -21.96 12.00 10.01
C GLU A 49 -22.63 11.35 8.78
N LEU A 50 -22.53 10.02 8.63
CA LEU A 50 -23.26 9.25 7.60
C LEU A 50 -24.70 8.90 8.07
N PRO A 51 -25.65 8.61 7.17
CA PRO A 51 -25.51 8.60 5.70
C PRO A 51 -25.48 10.01 5.10
N LEU A 52 -24.85 10.12 3.93
CA LEU A 52 -24.93 11.33 3.12
C LEU A 52 -26.34 11.49 2.52
N LYS A 53 -26.78 12.74 2.35
CA LYS A 53 -28.02 13.08 1.67
C LYS A 53 -27.84 14.31 0.78
N THR A 54 -28.80 14.57 -0.10
CA THR A 54 -28.86 15.81 -0.86
C THR A 54 -29.60 16.90 -0.06
N ALA A 55 -29.13 18.14 -0.17
CA ALA A 55 -29.76 19.34 0.35
C ALA A 55 -29.66 20.45 -0.70
N GLY A 56 -30.73 20.63 -1.49
CA GLY A 56 -30.68 21.44 -2.70
C GLY A 56 -29.64 20.88 -3.67
N ARG A 57 -28.67 21.72 -4.07
CA ARG A 57 -27.56 21.35 -4.97
C ARG A 57 -26.35 20.70 -4.27
N PHE A 58 -26.39 20.52 -2.95
CA PHE A 58 -25.26 20.03 -2.17
C PHE A 58 -25.47 18.61 -1.69
N ILE A 59 -24.36 17.91 -1.47
CA ILE A 59 -24.32 16.66 -0.69
C ILE A 59 -23.87 17.04 0.72
N VAL A 60 -24.57 16.55 1.74
CA VAL A 60 -24.33 16.87 3.15
C VAL A 60 -24.38 15.62 4.02
N GLY A 61 -23.63 15.62 5.13
CA GLY A 61 -23.78 14.63 6.20
C GLY A 61 -24.98 14.91 7.10
N THR A 62 -25.18 14.07 8.11
CA THR A 62 -26.27 14.21 9.10
C THR A 62 -26.17 15.49 9.92
N SER A 63 -24.95 16.01 10.13
CA SER A 63 -24.67 17.30 10.80
C SER A 63 -25.03 18.54 9.95
N GLY A 64 -25.30 18.36 8.65
CA GLY A 64 -25.41 19.44 7.67
C GLY A 64 -24.07 19.90 7.07
N ARG A 65 -22.92 19.35 7.51
CA ARG A 65 -21.62 19.60 6.89
C ARG A 65 -21.64 19.18 5.42
N ARG A 66 -21.16 20.05 4.53
CA ARG A 66 -21.10 19.80 3.08
C ARG A 66 -19.97 18.84 2.74
N ALA A 67 -20.31 17.78 2.01
CA ALA A 67 -19.36 16.89 1.38
C ALA A 67 -18.98 17.45 0.00
N HIS A 68 -17.76 17.97 -0.14
CA HIS A 68 -17.23 18.36 -1.45
C HIS A 68 -16.46 17.19 -2.05
N MET A 69 -16.83 16.74 -3.24
CA MET A 69 -16.25 15.57 -3.89
C MET A 69 -15.28 16.01 -4.98
N ALA A 70 -13.99 15.81 -4.75
CA ALA A 70 -12.95 15.89 -5.77
C ALA A 70 -12.54 14.47 -6.12
N CYS A 71 -13.23 13.88 -7.10
CA CYS A 71 -13.03 12.47 -7.45
C CYS A 71 -12.13 12.28 -8.65
N VAL A 72 -11.44 11.14 -8.66
CA VAL A 72 -10.89 10.54 -9.89
C VAL A 72 -11.77 9.40 -10.37
N ASN A 73 -11.71 9.10 -11.66
CA ASN A 73 -12.16 7.81 -12.15
C ASN A 73 -10.94 6.88 -12.22
N TRP A 74 -11.05 5.70 -11.63
CA TRP A 74 -10.10 4.62 -11.86
C TRP A 74 -10.82 3.61 -12.75
N TYR A 75 -10.32 3.31 -13.94
CA TYR A 75 -10.97 2.45 -14.91
C TYR A 75 -10.27 1.09 -15.02
N GLY A 76 -11.01 0.05 -15.42
CA GLY A 76 -10.46 -1.26 -15.78
C GLY A 76 -11.46 -2.39 -15.55
N ALA A 77 -12.12 -2.41 -14.38
CA ALA A 77 -13.02 -3.49 -14.00
C ALA A 77 -14.20 -3.70 -14.96
N ALA A 78 -14.66 -2.64 -15.63
CA ALA A 78 -15.69 -2.76 -16.67
C ALA A 78 -15.23 -3.43 -17.98
N GLN A 79 -13.93 -3.71 -18.17
CA GLN A 79 -13.36 -4.30 -19.39
C GLN A 79 -13.12 -5.81 -19.22
N ARG A 80 -12.57 -6.47 -20.25
CA ARG A 80 -12.36 -7.92 -20.28
C ARG A 80 -11.39 -8.43 -19.20
N GLN A 81 -10.45 -7.62 -18.72
CA GLN A 81 -9.60 -8.02 -17.59
C GLN A 81 -10.36 -8.10 -16.26
N MET A 82 -11.56 -7.52 -16.17
CA MET A 82 -12.43 -7.54 -14.98
C MET A 82 -11.75 -7.05 -13.70
N VAL A 83 -10.70 -6.24 -13.84
CA VAL A 83 -9.96 -5.63 -12.74
C VAL A 83 -9.47 -4.23 -13.11
N MET A 84 -9.23 -3.41 -12.11
CA MET A 84 -8.73 -2.03 -12.25
C MET A 84 -7.36 -2.01 -12.93
N ASN A 85 -7.15 -1.07 -13.86
CA ASN A 85 -5.88 -0.94 -14.57
C ASN A 85 -4.76 -0.50 -13.61
N GLY A 86 -3.53 -0.91 -13.92
CA GLY A 86 -2.33 -0.54 -13.16
C GLY A 86 -1.94 -1.53 -12.07
N LEU A 87 -2.77 -2.53 -11.76
CA LEU A 87 -2.41 -3.60 -10.81
C LEU A 87 -1.37 -4.59 -11.36
N ASP A 88 -1.03 -4.48 -12.65
CA ASP A 88 0.15 -5.08 -13.26
C ASP A 88 1.45 -4.34 -12.89
N ARG A 89 1.35 -3.11 -12.37
CA ARG A 89 2.51 -2.22 -12.09
C ARG A 89 2.66 -1.84 -10.64
N GLN A 90 1.56 -1.62 -9.92
CA GLN A 90 1.58 -1.13 -8.54
C GLN A 90 0.49 -1.81 -7.70
N PRO A 91 0.76 -2.12 -6.42
CA PRO A 91 -0.26 -2.59 -5.49
C PRO A 91 -1.39 -1.55 -5.32
N PRO A 92 -2.63 -1.98 -5.03
CA PRO A 92 -3.78 -1.07 -4.92
C PRO A 92 -3.57 -0.01 -3.83
N ALA A 93 -2.93 -0.36 -2.72
CA ALA A 93 -2.62 0.57 -1.63
C ALA A 93 -1.71 1.73 -2.06
N VAL A 94 -0.74 1.47 -2.95
CA VAL A 94 0.17 2.50 -3.48
C VAL A 94 -0.58 3.48 -4.38
N ILE A 95 -1.47 2.95 -5.24
CA ILE A 95 -2.31 3.79 -6.11
C ILE A 95 -3.28 4.63 -5.28
N ALA A 96 -3.93 4.04 -4.27
CA ALA A 96 -4.82 4.76 -3.36
C ALA A 96 -4.10 5.88 -2.59
N ALA A 97 -2.91 5.60 -2.05
CA ALA A 97 -2.08 6.61 -1.40
C ALA A 97 -1.74 7.76 -2.36
N ARG A 98 -1.39 7.44 -3.61
CA ARG A 98 -1.09 8.45 -4.62
C ARG A 98 -2.31 9.33 -4.96
N ILE A 99 -3.51 8.76 -5.01
CA ILE A 99 -4.75 9.52 -5.22
C ILE A 99 -4.97 10.53 -4.09
N VAL A 100 -4.71 10.12 -2.84
CA VAL A 100 -4.78 11.02 -1.66
C VAL A 100 -3.69 12.10 -1.72
N GLU A 101 -2.45 11.75 -2.05
CA GLU A 101 -1.33 12.71 -2.20
C GLU A 101 -1.64 13.78 -3.26
N LEU A 102 -2.34 13.41 -4.33
CA LEU A 102 -2.76 14.32 -5.39
C LEU A 102 -3.97 15.20 -5.00
N GLY A 103 -4.51 15.03 -3.79
CA GLY A 103 -5.58 15.84 -3.23
C GLY A 103 -6.99 15.39 -3.60
N PHE A 104 -7.18 14.16 -4.09
CA PHE A 104 -8.52 13.63 -4.35
C PHE A 104 -9.07 12.92 -3.10
N ASN A 105 -10.39 12.96 -2.93
CA ASN A 105 -11.06 12.41 -1.74
C ASN A 105 -12.16 11.39 -2.04
N CYS A 106 -12.29 11.00 -3.30
CA CYS A 106 -13.19 9.95 -3.74
C CYS A 106 -12.68 9.31 -5.03
N VAL A 107 -13.08 8.07 -5.25
CA VAL A 107 -12.82 7.35 -6.49
C VAL A 107 -14.12 6.82 -7.05
N ARG A 108 -14.36 7.06 -8.35
CA ARG A 108 -15.43 6.42 -9.09
C ARG A 108 -14.87 5.16 -9.73
N PHE A 109 -15.47 4.01 -9.39
CA PHE A 109 -15.14 2.68 -9.90
C PHE A 109 -16.20 2.19 -10.90
N PRO A 110 -15.91 2.22 -12.22
CA PRO A 110 -16.77 1.61 -13.22
C PRO A 110 -16.54 0.10 -13.26
N PHE A 111 -17.64 -0.65 -13.21
CA PHE A 111 -17.66 -2.11 -13.23
C PHE A 111 -18.59 -2.63 -14.32
N ASN A 112 -18.51 -3.93 -14.62
CA ASN A 112 -19.45 -4.61 -15.51
C ASN A 112 -20.32 -5.59 -14.71
N LEU A 113 -21.51 -5.89 -15.22
CA LEU A 113 -22.40 -6.88 -14.59
C LEU A 113 -21.87 -8.30 -14.70
N GLU A 114 -20.96 -8.57 -15.65
CA GLU A 114 -20.36 -9.88 -15.85
C GLU A 114 -19.64 -10.38 -14.58
N MET A 115 -19.02 -9.48 -13.82
CA MET A 115 -18.42 -9.76 -12.50
C MET A 115 -19.41 -10.38 -11.48
N LEU A 116 -20.72 -10.15 -11.62
CA LEU A 116 -21.74 -10.69 -10.71
C LEU A 116 -22.29 -12.03 -11.19
N PHE A 117 -22.36 -12.24 -12.50
CA PHE A 117 -23.06 -13.39 -13.09
C PHE A 117 -22.12 -14.50 -13.54
N VAL A 118 -20.84 -14.20 -13.75
CA VAL A 118 -19.85 -15.19 -14.14
C VAL A 118 -19.13 -15.69 -12.90
N SER A 119 -19.44 -16.93 -12.51
CA SER A 119 -18.72 -17.63 -11.45
C SER A 119 -17.32 -18.04 -11.92
N GLN A 120 -16.40 -17.09 -11.95
CA GLN A 120 -14.97 -17.36 -12.11
C GLN A 120 -14.27 -17.30 -10.76
N PRO A 121 -13.39 -18.27 -10.45
CA PRO A 121 -12.62 -18.24 -9.20
C PRO A 121 -11.53 -17.16 -9.19
N SER A 122 -11.21 -16.57 -10.35
CA SER A 122 -10.19 -15.54 -10.52
C SER A 122 -10.50 -14.68 -11.74
N VAL A 123 -9.92 -13.48 -11.78
CA VAL A 123 -9.86 -12.65 -12.99
C VAL A 123 -9.09 -13.34 -14.13
N PRO A 124 -9.33 -12.99 -15.41
CA PRO A 124 -8.58 -13.52 -16.54
C PRO A 124 -7.10 -13.15 -16.50
N ASN A 125 -6.22 -14.13 -16.74
CA ASN A 125 -4.76 -13.96 -16.78
C ASN A 125 -4.18 -13.21 -15.55
N PRO A 126 -4.43 -13.69 -14.32
CA PRO A 126 -4.08 -12.96 -13.10
C PRO A 126 -2.57 -12.67 -13.01
N GLY A 127 -1.72 -13.57 -13.49
CA GLY A 127 -0.26 -13.35 -13.53
C GLY A 127 0.20 -12.17 -14.38
N VAL A 128 -0.65 -11.69 -15.30
CA VAL A 128 -0.38 -10.50 -16.11
C VAL A 128 -1.04 -9.27 -15.50
N VAL A 129 -2.34 -9.34 -15.21
CA VAL A 129 -3.14 -8.17 -14.81
C VAL A 129 -2.98 -7.80 -13.33
N LEU A 130 -2.48 -8.73 -12.51
CA LEU A 130 -2.20 -8.57 -11.08
C LEU A 130 -0.72 -8.84 -10.77
N ALA A 131 0.19 -8.57 -11.72
CA ALA A 131 1.62 -8.86 -11.54
C ALA A 131 2.25 -8.14 -10.34
N ALA A 132 1.70 -6.98 -9.94
CA ALA A 132 2.14 -6.23 -8.76
C ALA A 132 1.31 -6.49 -7.50
N ALA A 133 0.30 -7.36 -7.58
CA ALA A 133 -0.58 -7.74 -6.47
C ALA A 133 -0.91 -9.26 -6.51
N PRO A 134 0.11 -10.14 -6.42
CA PRO A 134 -0.08 -11.58 -6.54
C PRO A 134 -0.98 -12.20 -5.46
N GLU A 135 -1.12 -11.54 -4.32
CA GLU A 135 -2.05 -11.90 -3.25
C GLU A 135 -3.52 -11.88 -3.67
N LEU A 136 -3.86 -11.16 -4.75
CA LEU A 136 -5.22 -11.05 -5.29
C LEU A 136 -5.53 -12.14 -6.32
N TRP A 137 -4.55 -12.95 -6.75
CA TRP A 137 -4.78 -14.03 -7.73
C TRP A 137 -5.85 -15.06 -7.37
N PRO A 138 -6.04 -15.46 -6.09
CA PRO A 138 -7.06 -16.45 -5.76
C PRO A 138 -8.47 -15.83 -5.62
N LEU A 139 -8.62 -14.53 -5.85
CA LEU A 139 -9.88 -13.80 -5.67
C LEU A 139 -10.60 -13.62 -7.00
N SER A 140 -11.91 -13.79 -6.97
CA SER A 140 -12.78 -13.43 -8.09
C SER A 140 -12.75 -11.93 -8.36
N ALA A 141 -13.19 -11.53 -9.55
CA ALA A 141 -13.28 -10.12 -9.93
C ALA A 141 -14.13 -9.29 -8.94
N LEU A 142 -15.20 -9.87 -8.40
CA LEU A 142 -16.07 -9.21 -7.44
C LEU A 142 -15.39 -9.05 -6.07
N GLU A 143 -14.68 -10.07 -5.59
CA GLU A 143 -13.92 -10.00 -4.33
C GLU A 143 -12.75 -9.02 -4.39
N ILE A 144 -12.17 -8.79 -5.57
CA ILE A 144 -11.15 -7.74 -5.76
C ILE A 144 -11.79 -6.34 -5.76
N PHE A 145 -13.06 -6.24 -6.15
CA PHE A 145 -13.77 -4.97 -6.29
C PHE A 145 -14.37 -4.45 -4.97
N ASP A 146 -14.83 -5.37 -4.11
CA ASP A 146 -15.41 -5.09 -2.77
C ASP A 146 -14.33 -4.77 -1.72
#